data_AF-A0A392U3S5-F1
#
_entry.id   AF-A0A392U3S5-F1
#
_cell.length_a   1.000
_cell.length_b   1.000
_cell.length_c   1.000
_cell.angle_alpha   90.00
_cell.angle_beta   90.00
_cell.angle_gamma   90.00
#
_symmetry.space_group_name_H-M   'P 1'
#
loop_
_entity.id
_entity.type
_entity.pdbx_description
1 polymer ?
#
loop_
_entity_poly.entity_id
_entity_poly.type
_entity_poly.pdbx_seq_one_letter_code
_entity_poly.pdbx_strand_id
1 'polypeptide(L)' 'MFLMSRKIKSLGVKWVISGEGSDEIFGGYLYFHKAPNKEEFHQETCRK' A
#
# COMPACT_ATOMS: atom_id res chain seq x y z
N MET A 1 4.60 5.99 -9.49
CA MET A 1 3.89 7.04 -10.29
C MET A 1 4.88 7.99 -10.99
N PHE A 2 4.96 8.00 -12.33
CA PHE A 2 5.96 8.79 -13.08
C PHE A 2 5.48 10.17 -13.56
N LEU A 3 4.30 10.27 -14.19
CA LEU A 3 3.81 11.56 -14.70
C LEU A 3 3.43 12.54 -13.58
N MET A 4 2.84 12.02 -12.50
CA MET A 4 2.49 12.81 -11.31
C MET A 4 3.74 13.39 -10.64
N SER A 5 4.80 12.60 -10.46
CA SER A 5 6.04 13.08 -9.84
C SER A 5 6.73 14.16 -10.67
N ARG A 6 6.67 14.07 -12.01
CA ARG A 6 7.16 15.14 -12.91
C ARG A 6 6.40 16.46 -12.68
N LYS A 7 5.07 16.42 -12.55
CA LYS A 7 4.26 17.63 -12.27
C LYS A 7 4.57 18.20 -10.89
N ILE A 8 4.63 17.36 -9.85
CA ILE A 8 4.95 17.77 -8.47
C ILE A 8 6.32 18.45 -8.41
N LYS A 9 7.34 17.87 -9.07
CA LYS A 9 8.67 18.46 -9.18
C LYS A 9 8.65 19.83 -9.87
N SER A 10 7.83 19.99 -10.92
CA SER A 10 7.68 21.29 -11.61
C SER A 10 7.04 22.39 -10.74
N LEU A 11 6.32 22.01 -9.68
CA LEU A 11 5.76 22.94 -8.69
C LEU A 11 6.76 23.29 -7.58
N GLY A 12 7.99 22.78 -7.64
CA GLY A 12 9.04 23.05 -6.64
C GLY A 12 8.97 22.19 -5.37
N VAL A 13 8.03 21.24 -5.30
CA VAL A 13 7.89 20.32 -4.16
C VAL A 13 8.99 19.26 -4.23
N LYS A 14 9.76 19.13 -3.15
CA LYS A 14 10.95 18.27 -3.08
C LYS A 14 10.69 16.89 -2.46
N TRP A 15 9.68 16.79 -1.59
CA TRP A 15 9.37 15.57 -0.85
C TRP A 15 7.87 15.31 -0.84
N VAL A 16 7.50 14.05 -0.93
CA VAL A 16 6.13 13.53 -0.81
C VAL A 16 6.21 12.24 -0.02
N ILE A 17 5.26 12.02 0.87
CA ILE A 17 5.09 10.76 1.60
C ILE A 17 3.94 10.00 0.92
N SER A 18 4.14 8.73 0.61
CA SER A 18 3.06 7.85 0.12
C SER A 18 2.55 6.97 1.27
N GLY A 19 1.32 6.48 1.12
CA GLY A 19 0.73 5.48 2.01
C GLY A 19 0.92 4.04 1.52
N GLU A 20 1.88 3.79 0.62
CA GLU A 20 2.18 2.43 0.16
C GLU A 20 2.59 1.56 1.36
N GLY A 21 2.15 0.30 1.38
CA GLY A 21 2.35 -0.61 2.52
C GLY A 21 1.18 -0.67 3.49
N SER A 22 0.22 0.27 3.45
CA SER A 22 -0.93 0.29 4.36
C SER A 22 -1.84 -0.92 4.15
N ASP A 23 -2.13 -1.25 2.89
CA ASP A 23 -3.03 -2.34 2.55
C ASP A 23 -2.42 -3.71 2.87
N GLU A 24 -1.10 -3.84 2.80
CA GLU A 24 -0.35 -5.04 3.17
C GLU A 24 -0.34 -5.25 4.69
N ILE A 25 -0.11 -4.19 5.47
CA ILE A 25 -0.06 -4.28 6.94
C ILE A 25 -1.43 -4.56 7.54
N PHE A 26 -2.48 -3.91 7.02
CA PHE A 26 -3.81 -3.97 7.61
C PHE A 26 -4.79 -4.88 6.87
N GLY A 27 -4.35 -5.53 5.78
CA GLY A 27 -5.22 -6.36 4.96
C GLY A 27 -6.30 -5.57 4.22
N GLY A 28 -5.94 -4.41 3.66
CA GLY A 28 -6.86 -3.47 3.01
C GLY A 28 -7.36 -3.90 1.63
N TYR A 29 -6.71 -4.89 1.00
CA TYR A 29 -7.16 -5.42 -0.29
C TYR A 29 -8.46 -6.21 -0.16
N LEU A 30 -9.34 -6.06 -1.15
CA LEU A 30 -10.67 -6.69 -1.15
C LEU A 30 -10.65 -8.22 -1.01
N TYR A 31 -9.57 -8.89 -1.43
CA TYR A 31 -9.48 -10.34 -1.31
C TYR A 31 -9.34 -10.82 0.14
N PHE A 32 -8.91 -9.98 1.07
CA PHE A 32 -8.84 -10.32 2.49
C PHE A 32 -10.22 -10.56 3.12
N HIS A 33 -11.30 -10.05 2.52
CA HIS A 33 -12.68 -10.41 2.91
C HIS A 33 -12.99 -11.90 2.71
N LYS A 34 -12.23 -12.59 1.85
CA LYS A 34 -12.34 -14.02 1.59
C LYS A 34 -11.27 -14.83 2.33
N ALA A 35 -10.51 -14.23 3.25
CA ALA A 35 -9.56 -14.97 4.05
C ALA A 35 -10.30 -16.05 4.86
N PRO A 36 -9.87 -17.32 4.78
CA PRO A 36 -10.60 -18.43 5.38
C PRO A 36 -10.55 -18.41 6.92
N ASN A 37 -9.50 -17.85 7.51
CA ASN A 37 -9.35 -17.67 8.95
C ASN A 37 -8.33 -16.57 9.27
N LYS A 38 -8.23 -16.20 10.56
CA LYS A 38 -7.32 -15.14 11.03
C LYS A 38 -5.84 -15.49 10.88
N GLU A 39 -5.49 -16.78 10.90
CA GLU A 39 -4.11 -17.23 10.82
C GLU A 39 -3.58 -17.11 9.39
N GLU A 40 -4.35 -17.56 8.39
CA GLU A 40 -4.03 -17.38 6.98
C GLU A 40 -4.05 -15.89 6.57
N PHE A 41 -4.98 -15.10 7.12
CA PHE A 41 -4.94 -13.64 6.99
C PHE A 41 -3.60 -13.07 7.47
N HIS A 42 -3.17 -13.44 8.69
CA HIS A 42 -1.92 -12.95 9.25
C HIS A 42 -0.70 -13.41 8.46
N GLN A 43 -0.65 -14.69 8.07
CA GLN A 43 0.43 -15.23 7.24
C GLN A 43 0.57 -14.47 5.91
N GLU A 44 -0.54 -14.14 5.26
CA GLU A 44 -0.52 -13.38 4.00
C GLU A 44 -0.09 -11.92 4.23
N THR A 45 -0.58 -11.24 5.27
CA THR A 45 -0.15 -9.85 5.59
C THR A 45 1.32 -9.74 6.01
N CYS A 46 1.89 -10.81 6.55
CA CYS A 46 3.28 -10.85 7.03
C CYS A 46 4.22 -11.63 6.09
N ARG A 47 3.76 -11.96 4.89
CA ARG A 47 4.55 -12.65 3.88
C ARG A 47 5.70 -11.74 3.42
N LYS A 48 6.92 -12.08 3.83
CA LYS A 48 8.18 -11.42 3.46
C LYS A 48 9.01 -12.32 2.55
#